data_AF-A0A3C0TX09-F1
#
_entry.id   AF-A0A3C0TX09-F1
#
_cell.length_a   1.000
_cell.length_b   1.000
_cell.length_c   1.000
_cell.angle_alpha   90.00
_cell.angle_beta   90.00
_cell.angle_gamma   90.00
#
_symmetry.space_group_name_H-M   'P 1'
#
loop_
_entity.id
_entity.type
_entity.pdbx_description
1 polymer ?
#
loop_
_entity_poly.entity_id
_entity_poly.type
_entity_poly.pdbx_seq_one_letter_code
_entity_poly.pdbx_strand_id
1 'polypeptide(L)'
;TLYELEPAPGIKSSRVIGLADDIARSMSAVSARVAVIPGRNAIGIELPNSRRETVYLRELLSSGAYENTAARLTLSLGKNIGGEPVIADLAAMPHLLIAGTTGSGKSVGINTMILSLLYRLPPDQCKFIMIDPKMLELSVYDGIPHLLAPVVTEPAKAVVALKWTVREMEDRYRKMSRLGVRSIAAYNQRVAAAADKGEILKRTVQTGFDPGTGRPIFEEQEMNLEPLPFIVVIVDEMADLMMVAGKDIEVAVQRLAQMARAAG
;
A
#
# COMPACT_ATOMS: atom_id res chain seq x y z
N THR A 1 8.12 1.68 27.74
CA THR A 1 9.54 1.89 28.08
C THR A 1 10.35 0.68 27.69
N LEU A 2 11.52 0.89 27.09
CA LEU A 2 12.49 -0.15 26.77
C LEU A 2 13.59 -0.18 27.84
N TYR A 3 13.80 -1.34 28.44
CA TYR A 3 14.95 -1.62 29.31
C TYR A 3 15.91 -2.52 28.58
N GLU A 4 17.20 -2.29 28.74
CA GLU A 4 18.24 -3.10 28.12
C GLU A 4 18.93 -3.94 29.18
N LEU A 5 18.98 -5.24 28.95
CA LEU A 5 19.59 -6.21 29.83
C LEU A 5 20.73 -6.90 29.11
N GLU A 6 21.95 -6.75 29.62
CA GLU A 6 23.07 -7.58 29.19
C GLU A 6 23.09 -8.87 30.03
N PRO A 7 22.84 -10.04 29.44
CA PRO A 7 22.83 -11.29 30.19
C PRO A 7 24.25 -11.70 30.61
N ALA A 8 24.36 -12.33 31.77
CA ALA A 8 25.64 -12.91 32.21
C ALA A 8 26.15 -13.95 31.21
N PRO A 9 27.48 -14.14 31.06
CA PRO A 9 28.05 -15.13 30.18
C PRO A 9 27.47 -16.54 30.40
N GLY A 10 27.15 -17.23 29.30
CA GLY A 10 26.55 -18.57 29.32
C GLY A 10 25.02 -18.60 29.45
N ILE A 11 24.36 -17.48 29.73
CA ILE A 11 22.89 -17.41 29.68
C ILE A 11 22.42 -17.28 28.23
N LYS A 12 21.63 -18.25 27.78
CA LYS A 12 21.01 -18.22 26.45
C LYS A 12 19.90 -17.18 26.41
N SER A 13 19.87 -16.33 25.38
CA SER A 13 18.82 -15.31 25.20
C SER A 13 17.41 -15.90 25.17
N SER A 14 17.24 -17.11 24.63
CA SER A 14 15.96 -17.82 24.62
C SER A 14 15.39 -18.08 26.01
N ARG A 15 16.25 -18.27 27.02
CA ARG A 15 15.81 -18.44 28.41
C ARG A 15 15.18 -17.16 28.95
N VAL A 16 15.77 -16.01 28.66
CA VAL A 16 15.24 -14.70 29.09
C VAL A 16 13.96 -14.35 28.34
N ILE A 17 13.93 -14.62 27.03
CA ILE A 17 12.73 -14.42 26.19
C ILE A 17 11.55 -15.26 26.71
N GLY A 18 11.80 -16.51 27.11
CA GLY A 18 10.78 -17.40 27.67
C GLY A 18 10.20 -16.97 29.02
N LEU A 19 10.80 -15.98 29.69
CA LEU A 19 10.32 -15.43 30.97
C LEU A 19 9.40 -14.20 30.79
N ALA A 20 9.00 -13.86 29.56
CA ALA A 20 8.20 -12.66 29.30
C ALA A 20 6.93 -12.54 30.17
N ASP A 21 6.16 -13.62 30.31
CA ASP A 21 4.92 -13.62 31.11
C ASP A 21 5.21 -13.49 32.62
N ASP A 22 6.28 -14.14 33.11
CA ASP A 22 6.70 -14.03 34.51
C ASP A 22 7.24 -12.63 34.83
N ILE A 23 7.95 -12.01 33.90
CA ILE A 23 8.41 -10.61 34.01
C ILE A 23 7.19 -9.69 34.07
N ALA A 24 6.23 -9.85 33.15
CA ALA A 24 5.00 -9.04 33.15
C ALA A 24 4.26 -9.15 34.48
N ARG A 25 4.05 -10.38 34.97
CA ARG A 25 3.40 -10.65 36.27
C ARG A 25 4.16 -10.02 37.44
N SER A 26 5.48 -10.19 37.49
CA SER A 26 6.32 -9.65 38.57
C SER A 26 6.35 -8.12 38.58
N MET A 27 6.25 -7.50 37.41
CA MET A 27 6.23 -6.05 37.23
C MET A 27 4.81 -5.45 37.32
N SER A 28 3.78 -6.28 37.56
CA SER A 28 2.37 -5.85 37.52
C SER A 28 2.00 -5.14 36.20
N ALA A 29 2.59 -5.59 35.09
CA ALA A 29 2.34 -5.09 33.75
C ALA A 29 1.34 -6.00 33.02
N VAL A 30 0.56 -5.42 32.10
CA VAL A 30 -0.39 -6.18 31.26
C VAL A 30 0.32 -7.21 30.38
N SER A 31 1.52 -6.87 29.92
CA SER A 31 2.38 -7.74 29.11
C SER A 31 3.82 -7.23 29.14
N ALA A 32 4.76 -8.07 28.74
CA ALA A 32 6.15 -7.70 28.48
C ALA A 32 6.58 -8.27 27.13
N ARG A 33 7.29 -7.48 26.33
CA ARG A 33 7.92 -7.97 25.09
C ARG A 33 9.42 -8.06 25.31
N VAL A 34 9.96 -9.26 25.14
CA VAL A 34 11.39 -9.54 25.36
C VAL A 34 12.00 -10.02 24.04
N ALA A 35 13.02 -9.31 23.55
CA ALA A 35 13.66 -9.62 22.28
C ALA A 35 15.14 -9.21 22.27
N VAL A 36 15.94 -9.88 21.44
CA VAL A 36 17.33 -9.44 21.20
C VAL A 36 17.35 -8.11 20.45
N ILE A 37 18.30 -7.24 20.78
CA ILE A 37 18.49 -5.96 20.08
C ILE A 37 19.50 -6.16 18.94
N PRO A 38 19.11 -5.99 17.66
CA PRO A 38 20.04 -6.16 16.55
C PRO A 38 21.27 -5.26 16.69
N GLY A 39 22.46 -5.84 16.50
CA GLY A 39 23.73 -5.11 16.56
C GLY A 39 24.24 -4.79 17.96
N ARG A 40 23.57 -5.27 19.03
CA ARG A 40 23.99 -5.03 20.42
C ARG A 40 24.01 -6.33 21.22
N ASN A 41 24.91 -6.44 22.19
CA ASN A 41 24.99 -7.59 23.12
C ASN A 41 23.96 -7.46 24.27
N ALA A 42 22.75 -7.02 23.96
CA ALA A 42 21.71 -6.71 24.93
C ALA A 42 20.36 -7.30 24.51
N ILE A 43 19.55 -7.62 25.51
CA ILE A 43 18.16 -8.04 25.37
C ILE A 43 17.28 -6.85 25.76
N GLY A 44 16.38 -6.48 24.86
CA GLY A 44 15.36 -5.47 25.11
C GLY A 44 14.18 -6.07 25.86
N ILE A 45 13.76 -5.42 26.93
CA ILE A 45 12.55 -5.72 27.69
C ILE A 45 11.66 -4.49 27.60
N GLU A 46 10.60 -4.58 26.81
CA GLU A 46 9.61 -3.53 26.66
C GLU A 46 8.44 -3.76 27.62
N LEU A 47 8.21 -2.77 28.48
CA LEU A 47 7.09 -2.74 29.41
C LEU A 47 6.14 -1.57 29.09
N PRO A 48 4.82 -1.79 29.13
CA PRO A 48 3.85 -0.71 28.94
C PRO A 48 3.98 0.32 30.06
N ASN A 49 3.85 1.60 29.69
CA ASN A 49 3.82 2.68 30.68
C ASN A 49 2.52 2.61 31.49
N SER A 50 2.59 2.99 32.78
CA SER A 50 1.41 3.03 33.67
C SER A 50 0.32 3.97 33.13
N ARG A 51 0.74 5.09 32.52
CA ARG A 51 -0.13 5.98 31.75
C ARG A 51 0.26 5.89 30.28
N ARG A 52 -0.65 5.40 29.44
CA ARG A 52 -0.47 5.39 27.99
C ARG A 52 -0.89 6.73 27.42
N GLU A 53 -0.13 7.22 26.45
CA GLU A 53 -0.47 8.42 25.69
C GLU A 53 -1.10 8.02 24.37
N THR A 54 -2.18 8.73 23.99
CA THR A 54 -2.83 8.51 22.70
C THR A 54 -2.00 9.16 21.60
N VAL A 55 -1.68 8.39 20.57
CA VAL A 55 -1.08 8.93 19.34
C VAL A 55 -2.22 9.40 18.43
N TYR A 56 -2.29 10.71 18.18
CA TYR A 56 -3.34 11.29 17.34
C TYR A 56 -2.89 11.38 15.89
N LEU A 57 -3.78 11.04 14.95
CA LEU A 57 -3.49 11.16 13.52
C LEU A 57 -3.04 12.57 13.12
N ARG A 58 -3.70 13.61 13.65
CA ARG A 58 -3.33 15.01 13.38
C ARG A 58 -1.84 15.28 13.65
N GLU A 59 -1.30 14.73 14.73
CA GLU A 59 0.10 14.91 15.10
C GLU A 59 1.05 14.27 14.06
N LEU A 60 0.67 13.11 13.52
CA LEU A 60 1.43 12.42 12.48
C LEU A 60 1.40 13.21 11.17
N LEU A 61 0.21 13.69 10.78
CA LEU A 61 0.03 14.47 9.55
C LEU A 61 0.74 15.83 9.60
N SER A 62 0.84 16.45 10.78
CA SER A 62 1.59 17.69 10.99
C SER A 62 3.09 17.48 11.23
N SER A 63 3.58 16.24 11.16
CA SER A 63 4.99 15.97 11.39
C SER A 63 5.82 16.32 10.15
N GLY A 64 7.02 16.86 10.36
CA GLY A 64 7.95 17.11 9.25
C GLY A 64 8.31 15.83 8.47
N ALA A 65 8.23 14.66 9.12
CA ALA A 65 8.42 13.36 8.47
C ALA A 65 7.32 13.04 7.44
N TYR A 66 6.07 13.42 7.73
CA TYR A 66 4.96 13.27 6.79
C TYR A 66 4.97 14.37 5.73
N GLU A 67 5.16 15.64 6.11
CA GLU A 67 5.12 16.76 5.15
C GLU A 67 6.21 16.65 4.09
N ASN A 68 7.46 16.39 4.49
CA ASN A 68 8.64 16.46 3.62
C ASN A 68 9.02 15.13 2.97
N THR A 69 8.20 14.09 3.08
CA THR A 69 8.54 12.78 2.50
C THR A 69 8.45 12.77 0.97
N ALA A 70 9.36 12.04 0.33
CA ALA A 70 9.32 11.73 -1.10
C ALA A 70 8.44 10.51 -1.44
N ALA A 71 7.80 9.90 -0.44
CA ALA A 71 6.92 8.74 -0.62
C ALA A 71 5.74 9.09 -1.54
N ARG A 72 5.47 8.21 -2.50
CA ARG A 72 4.42 8.43 -3.50
C ARG A 72 3.03 8.04 -2.99
N LEU A 73 2.95 6.98 -2.19
CA LEU A 73 1.75 6.56 -1.48
C LEU A 73 2.05 6.56 0.02
N THR A 74 2.05 7.76 0.60
CA THR A 74 2.47 7.99 1.99
C THR A 74 1.46 7.45 2.98
N LEU A 75 1.88 6.54 3.85
CA LEU A 75 1.08 5.99 4.95
C LEU A 75 1.68 6.38 6.30
N SER A 76 0.89 7.03 7.17
CA SER A 76 1.27 7.24 8.57
C SER A 76 0.91 5.99 9.37
N LEU A 77 1.89 5.36 10.03
CA LEU A 77 1.67 4.12 10.78
C LEU A 77 1.51 4.33 12.28
N GLY A 78 1.98 5.47 12.81
CA GLY A 78 1.98 5.76 14.23
C GLY A 78 3.32 6.31 14.69
N LYS A 79 3.71 5.97 15.92
CA LYS A 79 5.01 6.29 16.49
C LYS A 79 5.75 5.02 16.85
N ASN A 80 7.09 5.06 16.77
CA ASN A 80 7.93 4.00 17.30
C ASN A 80 7.95 4.06 18.85
N ILE A 81 8.67 3.13 19.48
CA ILE A 81 8.81 3.08 20.94
C ILE A 81 9.48 4.31 21.56
N GLY A 82 10.20 5.10 20.76
CA GLY A 82 10.82 6.37 21.16
C GLY A 82 9.90 7.59 20.96
N GLY A 83 8.70 7.40 20.41
CA GLY A 83 7.74 8.48 20.15
C GLY A 83 7.95 9.18 18.81
N GLU A 84 8.87 8.72 17.96
CA GLU A 84 9.12 9.31 16.65
C GLU A 84 8.07 8.82 15.63
N PRO A 85 7.54 9.72 14.77
CA PRO A 85 6.59 9.34 13.73
C PRO A 85 7.18 8.28 12.77
N VAL A 86 6.37 7.27 12.46
CA VAL A 86 6.70 6.21 11.51
C VAL A 86 5.87 6.39 10.24
N ILE A 87 6.55 6.74 9.15
CA ILE A 87 5.96 6.95 7.83
C ILE A 87 6.45 5.86 6.88
N ALA A 88 5.53 5.31 6.08
CA ALA A 88 5.80 4.27 5.10
C ALA A 88 5.38 4.72 3.69
N ASP A 89 5.99 4.12 2.66
CA ASP A 89 5.58 4.29 1.26
C ASP A 89 4.98 2.98 0.73
N LEU A 90 3.67 2.97 0.48
CA LEU A 90 2.99 1.82 -0.11
C LEU A 90 3.48 1.55 -1.54
N ALA A 91 3.99 2.55 -2.28
CA ALA A 91 4.56 2.30 -3.60
C ALA A 91 5.92 1.57 -3.54
N ALA A 92 6.64 1.69 -2.42
CA ALA A 92 7.89 0.96 -2.17
C ALA A 92 7.63 -0.47 -1.65
N MET A 93 6.57 -0.64 -0.86
CA MET A 93 6.03 -1.91 -0.37
C MET A 93 4.70 -2.19 -1.09
N PRO A 94 4.72 -2.61 -2.37
CA PRO A 94 3.60 -2.47 -3.31
C PRO A 94 2.29 -3.14 -2.88
N HIS A 95 2.37 -4.08 -1.95
CA HIS A 95 1.23 -4.75 -1.36
C HIS A 95 1.45 -4.88 0.14
N LEU A 96 0.38 -4.73 0.91
CA LEU A 96 0.38 -4.80 2.37
C LEU A 96 -0.70 -5.78 2.83
N LEU A 97 -0.32 -6.71 3.71
CA LEU A 97 -1.25 -7.56 4.43
C LEU A 97 -1.38 -7.07 5.87
N ILE A 98 -2.61 -6.86 6.33
CA ILE A 98 -2.91 -6.42 7.69
C ILE A 98 -3.73 -7.51 8.38
N ALA A 99 -3.26 -7.97 9.54
CA ALA A 99 -3.95 -8.94 10.37
C ALA A 99 -3.99 -8.48 11.82
N GLY A 100 -5.10 -8.74 12.50
CA GLY A 100 -5.29 -8.38 13.90
C GLY A 100 -6.61 -8.95 14.41
N THR A 101 -6.66 -9.30 15.70
CA THR A 101 -7.88 -9.75 16.37
C THR A 101 -8.85 -8.58 16.58
N THR A 102 -10.12 -8.87 16.87
CA THR A 102 -11.09 -7.84 17.25
C THR A 102 -10.58 -7.01 18.43
N GLY A 103 -10.68 -5.69 18.32
CA GLY A 103 -10.19 -4.76 19.36
C GLY A 103 -8.68 -4.48 19.33
N SER A 104 -7.91 -5.12 18.45
CA SER A 104 -6.47 -4.85 18.29
C SER A 104 -6.16 -3.50 17.62
N GLY A 105 -7.16 -2.87 16.98
CA GLY A 105 -7.02 -1.60 16.27
C GLY A 105 -6.87 -1.72 14.75
N LYS A 106 -7.11 -2.89 14.14
CA LYS A 106 -7.06 -3.11 12.68
C LYS A 106 -7.80 -2.02 11.90
N SER A 107 -9.08 -1.80 12.21
CA SER A 107 -9.92 -0.84 11.50
C SER A 107 -9.45 0.60 11.67
N VAL A 108 -9.00 0.97 12.86
CA VAL A 108 -8.40 2.29 13.12
C VAL A 108 -7.13 2.48 12.29
N GLY A 109 -6.29 1.44 12.19
CA GLY A 109 -5.10 1.43 11.34
C GLY A 109 -5.44 1.60 9.86
N ILE A 110 -6.44 0.87 9.33
CA ILE A 110 -6.90 1.00 7.94
C ILE A 110 -7.38 2.43 7.66
N ASN A 111 -8.24 2.98 8.52
CA ASN A 111 -8.72 4.36 8.40
C ASN A 111 -7.58 5.38 8.44
N THR A 112 -6.59 5.15 9.31
CA THR A 112 -5.38 5.98 9.40
C THR A 112 -4.59 5.97 8.08
N MET A 113 -4.46 4.80 7.44
CA MET A 113 -3.80 4.67 6.14
C MET A 113 -4.57 5.35 5.02
N ILE A 114 -5.90 5.18 4.96
CA ILE A 114 -6.76 5.83 3.96
C ILE A 114 -6.68 7.35 4.09
N LEU A 115 -6.82 7.88 5.31
CA LEU A 115 -6.72 9.30 5.56
C LEU A 115 -5.31 9.84 5.26
N SER A 116 -4.26 9.08 5.50
CA SER A 116 -2.89 9.47 5.11
C SER A 116 -2.75 9.70 3.61
N LEU A 117 -3.49 8.95 2.78
CA LEU A 117 -3.52 9.17 1.33
C LEU A 117 -4.43 10.35 0.97
N LEU A 118 -5.63 10.42 1.54
CA LEU A 118 -6.62 11.47 1.23
C LEU A 118 -6.14 12.88 1.58
N TYR A 119 -5.38 13.05 2.67
CA TYR A 119 -4.83 14.35 3.06
C TYR A 119 -3.68 14.83 2.15
N ARG A 120 -3.13 13.97 1.30
CA ARG A 120 -1.97 14.30 0.45
C ARG A 120 -2.26 14.23 -1.04
N LEU A 121 -3.09 13.28 -1.48
CA LEU A 121 -3.24 12.92 -2.88
C LEU A 121 -4.63 13.31 -3.40
N PRO A 122 -4.72 14.19 -4.40
CA PRO A 122 -6.00 14.50 -5.05
C PRO A 122 -6.48 13.32 -5.94
N PRO A 123 -7.77 13.31 -6.33
CA PRO A 123 -8.37 12.19 -7.06
C PRO A 123 -7.76 11.87 -8.43
N ASP A 124 -7.10 12.83 -9.07
CA ASP A 124 -6.37 12.68 -10.33
C ASP A 124 -5.00 12.02 -10.15
N GLN A 125 -4.49 11.93 -8.91
CA GLN A 125 -3.23 11.28 -8.57
C GLN A 125 -3.42 9.94 -7.86
N CYS A 126 -4.52 9.76 -7.12
CA CYS A 126 -4.82 8.52 -6.40
C CYS A 126 -6.30 8.20 -6.48
N LYS A 127 -6.60 6.95 -6.83
CA LYS A 127 -7.94 6.40 -6.93
C LYS A 127 -8.07 5.15 -6.06
N PHE A 128 -9.29 4.87 -5.60
CA PHE A 128 -9.59 3.78 -4.70
C PHE A 128 -10.59 2.80 -5.27
N ILE A 129 -10.35 1.53 -4.97
CA ILE A 129 -11.35 0.46 -5.02
C ILE A 129 -11.46 -0.07 -3.59
N MET A 130 -12.61 0.09 -2.97
CA MET A 130 -12.85 -0.34 -1.60
C MET A 130 -13.82 -1.52 -1.60
N ILE A 131 -13.44 -2.60 -0.90
CA ILE A 131 -14.22 -3.82 -0.76
C ILE A 131 -14.48 -4.07 0.73
N ASP A 132 -15.75 -4.01 1.12
CA ASP A 132 -16.23 -4.14 2.50
C ASP A 132 -17.44 -5.08 2.54
N PRO A 133 -17.22 -6.40 2.64
CA PRO A 133 -18.30 -7.39 2.64
C PRO A 133 -19.19 -7.30 3.89
N LYS A 134 -18.72 -6.69 4.98
CA LYS A 134 -19.47 -6.54 6.23
C LYS A 134 -20.21 -5.21 6.32
N MET A 135 -19.93 -4.26 5.43
CA MET A 135 -20.46 -2.90 5.42
C MET A 135 -20.19 -2.12 6.72
N LEU A 136 -19.10 -2.43 7.43
CA LEU A 136 -18.83 -1.84 8.75
C LEU A 136 -17.80 -0.71 8.70
N GLU A 137 -16.76 -0.87 7.88
CA GLU A 137 -15.53 -0.09 8.05
C GLU A 137 -15.32 0.90 6.89
N LEU A 138 -15.60 0.49 5.65
CA LEU A 138 -15.29 1.32 4.47
C LEU A 138 -16.50 2.02 3.88
N SER A 139 -17.73 1.62 4.24
CA SER A 139 -18.96 2.27 3.76
C SER A 139 -19.01 3.79 4.01
N VAL A 140 -18.30 4.28 5.04
CA VAL A 140 -18.18 5.71 5.35
C VAL A 140 -17.52 6.54 4.25
N TYR A 141 -16.74 5.89 3.37
CA TYR A 141 -16.05 6.55 2.26
C TYR A 141 -16.88 6.61 0.99
N ASP A 142 -18.11 6.08 0.98
CA ASP A 142 -18.92 6.09 -0.23
C ASP A 142 -19.20 7.53 -0.72
N GLY A 143 -19.09 7.74 -2.03
CA GLY A 143 -19.29 9.05 -2.66
C GLY A 143 -18.07 9.99 -2.70
N ILE A 144 -16.91 9.64 -2.11
CA ILE A 144 -15.71 10.45 -2.28
C ILE A 144 -15.22 10.43 -3.76
N PRO A 145 -14.61 11.52 -4.27
CA PRO A 145 -14.19 11.61 -5.67
C PRO A 145 -13.03 10.65 -6.03
N HIS A 146 -12.34 10.10 -5.04
CA HIS A 146 -11.27 9.12 -5.22
C HIS A 146 -11.79 7.73 -5.61
N LEU A 147 -13.04 7.39 -5.33
CA LEU A 147 -13.59 6.07 -5.65
C LEU A 147 -13.77 5.87 -7.16
N LEU A 148 -13.32 4.73 -7.68
CA LEU A 148 -13.58 4.31 -9.07
C LEU A 148 -14.97 3.68 -9.26
N ALA A 149 -15.52 3.15 -8.18
CA ALA A 149 -16.86 2.59 -8.09
C ALA A 149 -17.35 2.74 -6.64
N PRO A 150 -18.67 2.68 -6.39
CA PRO A 150 -19.21 2.61 -5.03
C PRO A 150 -18.55 1.48 -4.23
N VAL A 151 -18.53 1.62 -2.90
CA VAL A 151 -17.94 0.60 -2.01
C VAL A 151 -18.55 -0.77 -2.30
N VAL A 152 -17.69 -1.74 -2.59
CA VAL A 152 -18.12 -3.07 -3.05
C VAL A 152 -18.42 -3.95 -1.86
N THR A 153 -19.67 -4.37 -1.73
CA THR A 153 -20.15 -5.16 -0.58
C THR A 153 -20.44 -6.61 -0.94
N GLU A 154 -20.75 -6.90 -2.21
CA GLU A 154 -21.05 -8.24 -2.68
C GLU A 154 -19.78 -9.00 -3.10
N PRO A 155 -19.54 -10.23 -2.61
CA PRO A 155 -18.34 -11.01 -2.97
C PRO A 155 -18.17 -11.23 -4.48
N ALA A 156 -19.27 -11.47 -5.21
CA ALA A 156 -19.22 -11.63 -6.66
C ALA A 156 -18.74 -10.35 -7.37
N LYS A 157 -19.17 -9.17 -6.90
CA LYS A 157 -18.70 -7.87 -7.43
C LYS A 157 -17.25 -7.61 -7.06
N ALA A 158 -16.79 -8.06 -5.90
CA ALA A 158 -15.37 -7.96 -5.51
C ALA A 158 -14.47 -8.72 -6.48
N VAL A 159 -14.86 -9.93 -6.90
CA VAL A 159 -14.14 -10.69 -7.95
C VAL A 159 -14.07 -9.91 -9.26
N VAL A 160 -15.17 -9.29 -9.68
CA VAL A 160 -15.20 -8.45 -10.89
C VAL A 160 -14.25 -7.25 -10.76
N ALA A 161 -14.25 -6.58 -9.61
CA ALA A 161 -13.36 -5.44 -9.35
C ALA A 161 -11.87 -5.84 -9.40
N LEU A 162 -11.51 -6.99 -8.82
CA LEU A 162 -10.14 -7.51 -8.88
C LEU A 162 -9.74 -7.92 -10.31
N LYS A 163 -10.62 -8.58 -11.06
CA LYS A 163 -10.39 -8.92 -12.48
C LYS A 163 -10.24 -7.67 -13.34
N TRP A 164 -11.02 -6.63 -13.07
CA TRP A 164 -10.87 -5.33 -13.71
C TRP A 164 -9.52 -4.70 -13.39
N THR A 165 -9.08 -4.77 -12.12
CA THR A 165 -7.76 -4.24 -11.69
C THR A 165 -6.62 -4.95 -12.43
N VAL A 166 -6.69 -6.28 -12.59
CA VAL A 166 -5.72 -7.04 -13.40
C VAL A 166 -5.70 -6.56 -14.85
N ARG A 167 -6.88 -6.35 -15.45
CA ARG A 167 -6.99 -5.85 -16.83
C ARG A 167 -6.43 -4.44 -16.98
N GLU A 168 -6.71 -3.56 -16.02
CA GLU A 168 -6.19 -2.19 -15.99
C GLU A 168 -4.66 -2.20 -15.86
N MET A 169 -4.09 -3.03 -14.99
CA MET A 169 -2.64 -3.23 -14.89
C MET A 169 -2.03 -3.62 -16.25
N GLU A 170 -2.63 -4.58 -16.97
CA GLU A 170 -2.16 -4.99 -18.30
C GLU A 170 -2.26 -3.87 -19.34
N ASP A 171 -3.32 -3.06 -19.30
CA ASP A 171 -3.48 -1.91 -20.18
C ASP A 171 -2.42 -0.83 -19.91
N ARG A 172 -2.14 -0.55 -18.63
CA ARG A 172 -1.08 0.36 -18.21
C ARG A 172 0.29 -0.11 -18.69
N TYR A 173 0.58 -1.41 -18.63
CA TYR A 173 1.80 -1.97 -19.22
C TYR A 173 1.91 -1.72 -20.73
N ARG A 174 0.81 -1.83 -21.47
CA ARG A 174 0.78 -1.50 -22.90
C ARG A 174 1.03 -0.02 -23.13
N LYS A 175 0.40 0.87 -22.35
CA LYS A 175 0.62 2.33 -22.41
C LYS A 175 2.08 2.70 -22.12
N MET A 176 2.66 2.12 -21.07
CA MET A 176 4.07 2.31 -20.72
C MET A 176 5.03 1.81 -21.81
N SER A 177 4.78 0.61 -22.34
CA SER A 177 5.59 0.02 -23.42
C SER A 177 5.57 0.89 -24.68
N ARG A 178 4.41 1.48 -25.03
CA ARG A 178 4.29 2.40 -26.17
C ARG A 178 5.14 3.66 -26.03
N LEU A 179 5.38 4.14 -24.80
CA LEU A 179 6.27 5.26 -24.51
C LEU A 179 7.71 4.85 -24.18
N GLY A 180 8.02 3.55 -24.19
CA GLY A 180 9.36 3.04 -23.83
C GLY A 180 9.73 3.24 -22.37
N VAL A 181 8.75 3.44 -21.48
CA VAL A 181 8.95 3.66 -20.04
C VAL A 181 8.66 2.40 -19.24
N ARG A 182 9.22 2.32 -18.02
CA ARG A 182 9.16 1.12 -17.16
C ARG A 182 8.30 1.28 -15.91
N SER A 183 7.72 2.45 -15.67
CA SER A 183 6.85 2.68 -14.51
C SER A 183 5.85 3.79 -14.77
N ILE A 184 4.75 3.79 -14.03
CA ILE A 184 3.73 4.84 -14.07
C ILE A 184 4.29 6.22 -13.76
N ALA A 185 5.29 6.31 -12.87
CA ALA A 185 5.95 7.57 -12.55
C ALA A 185 6.70 8.13 -13.76
N ALA A 186 7.46 7.28 -14.46
CA ALA A 186 8.15 7.67 -15.69
C ALA A 186 7.17 7.98 -16.83
N TYR A 187 6.05 7.25 -16.91
CA TYR A 187 4.96 7.52 -17.84
C TYR A 187 4.36 8.92 -17.59
N ASN A 188 3.94 9.22 -16.36
CA ASN A 188 3.35 10.51 -16.01
C ASN A 188 4.33 11.67 -16.24
N GLN A 189 5.62 11.47 -15.93
CA GLN A 189 6.66 12.46 -16.21
C GLN A 189 6.80 12.75 -17.71
N ARG A 190 6.77 11.71 -18.57
CA ARG A 190 6.85 11.88 -20.02
C ARG A 190 5.61 12.57 -20.59
N VAL A 191 4.42 12.23 -20.09
CA VAL A 191 3.16 12.84 -20.50
C VAL A 191 3.12 14.32 -20.07
N ALA A 192 3.47 14.64 -18.83
CA ALA A 192 3.54 16.01 -18.36
C ALA A 192 4.54 16.85 -19.17
N ALA A 193 5.75 16.33 -19.40
CA ALA A 193 6.76 17.03 -20.20
C ALA A 193 6.35 17.25 -21.66
N ALA A 194 5.52 16.36 -22.23
CA ALA A 194 4.96 16.53 -23.57
C ALA A 194 3.88 17.63 -23.57
N ALA A 195 2.99 17.61 -22.59
CA ALA A 195 1.94 18.62 -22.42
C ALA A 195 2.53 20.03 -22.24
N ASP A 196 3.55 20.17 -21.40
CA ASP A 196 4.25 21.46 -21.15
C ASP A 196 4.90 22.03 -22.42
N LYS A 197 5.27 21.16 -23.38
CA LYS A 197 5.89 21.54 -24.65
C LYS A 197 4.89 21.65 -25.81
N GLY A 198 3.61 21.32 -25.60
CA GLY A 198 2.63 21.16 -26.68
C GLY A 198 3.03 20.06 -27.69
N GLU A 199 3.82 19.07 -27.26
CA GLU A 199 4.28 17.98 -28.10
C GLU A 199 3.17 16.92 -28.25
N ILE A 200 2.74 16.65 -29.48
CA ILE A 200 1.86 15.52 -29.77
C ILE A 200 2.72 14.25 -29.79
N LEU A 201 2.48 13.38 -28.80
CA LEU A 201 3.13 12.07 -28.75
C LEU A 201 2.63 11.21 -29.90
N LYS A 202 3.54 10.76 -30.76
CA LYS A 202 3.22 9.88 -31.90
C LYS A 202 3.95 8.56 -31.78
N ARG A 203 3.35 7.51 -32.34
CA ARG A 203 3.99 6.20 -32.48
C ARG A 203 3.94 5.75 -33.92
N THR A 204 5.09 5.34 -34.44
CA THR A 204 5.19 4.66 -35.73
C THR A 204 4.74 3.21 -35.58
N VAL A 205 3.70 2.82 -36.31
CA VAL A 205 3.14 1.47 -36.30
C VAL A 205 3.20 0.90 -37.71
N GLN A 206 3.61 -0.36 -37.86
CA GLN A 206 3.54 -1.02 -39.16
C GLN A 206 2.07 -1.39 -39.45
N THR A 207 1.48 -0.81 -40.50
CA THR A 207 0.06 -1.03 -40.87
C THR A 207 -0.11 -2.05 -41.99
N GLY A 208 0.98 -2.44 -42.66
CA GLY A 208 0.93 -3.49 -43.67
C GLY A 208 2.24 -3.64 -44.45
N PHE A 209 2.11 -4.19 -45.66
CA PHE A 209 3.17 -4.27 -46.66
C PHE A 209 2.65 -3.68 -47.97
N ASP A 210 3.49 -2.92 -48.65
CA ASP A 210 3.20 -2.34 -49.95
C ASP A 210 2.97 -3.47 -50.99
N PRO A 211 1.81 -3.49 -51.68
CA PRO A 211 1.47 -4.57 -52.62
C PRO A 211 2.40 -4.70 -53.82
N GLY A 212 3.11 -3.62 -54.20
CA GLY A 212 4.01 -3.61 -55.36
C GLY A 212 5.48 -3.87 -55.00
N THR A 213 5.91 -3.48 -53.81
CA THR A 213 7.33 -3.57 -53.41
C THR A 213 7.60 -4.56 -52.27
N GLY A 214 6.55 -5.06 -51.60
CA GLY A 214 6.67 -5.95 -50.44
C GLY A 214 7.32 -5.30 -49.22
N ARG A 215 7.51 -3.98 -49.21
CA ARG A 215 8.14 -3.25 -48.11
C ARG A 215 7.12 -2.93 -47.01
N PRO A 216 7.52 -2.92 -45.74
CA PRO A 216 6.63 -2.57 -44.64
C PRO A 216 6.14 -1.10 -44.76
N ILE A 217 4.84 -0.89 -44.63
CA ILE A 217 4.22 0.44 -44.55
C ILE A 217 4.12 0.82 -43.08
N PHE A 218 4.55 2.03 -42.76
CA PHE A 218 4.50 2.59 -41.42
C PHE A 218 3.62 3.83 -41.40
N GLU A 219 2.73 3.91 -40.40
CA GLU A 219 1.91 5.09 -40.14
C GLU A 219 2.22 5.66 -38.76
N GLU A 220 2.21 6.99 -38.66
CA GLU A 220 2.25 7.68 -37.37
C GLU A 220 0.85 7.77 -36.79
N GLN A 221 0.63 7.13 -35.65
CA GLN A 221 -0.61 7.28 -34.88
C GLN A 221 -0.38 8.22 -33.71
N GLU A 222 -1.26 9.22 -33.59
CA GLU A 222 -1.28 10.12 -32.44
C GLU A 222 -1.70 9.36 -31.17
N MET A 223 -1.01 9.64 -30.07
CA MET A 223 -1.26 9.05 -28.78
C MET A 223 -1.86 10.11 -27.86
N ASN A 224 -3.18 10.10 -27.70
CA ASN A 224 -3.83 10.91 -26.67
C ASN A 224 -3.61 10.24 -25.31
N LEU A 225 -2.62 10.72 -24.56
CA LEU A 225 -2.22 10.14 -23.28
C LEU A 225 -2.47 11.12 -22.16
N GLU A 226 -3.26 10.69 -21.19
CA GLU A 226 -3.46 11.39 -19.94
C GLU A 226 -2.58 10.78 -18.84
N PRO A 227 -2.20 11.58 -17.82
CA PRO A 227 -1.57 11.05 -16.61
C PRO A 227 -2.44 9.97 -15.97
N LEU A 228 -1.79 8.93 -15.44
CA LEU A 228 -2.45 7.82 -14.79
C LEU A 228 -2.35 7.98 -13.26
N PRO A 229 -3.47 7.93 -12.51
CA PRO A 229 -3.42 7.92 -11.06
C PRO A 229 -2.92 6.57 -10.54
N PHE A 230 -2.35 6.56 -9.34
CA PHE A 230 -2.22 5.31 -8.57
C PHE A 230 -3.61 4.72 -8.28
N ILE A 231 -3.71 3.39 -8.27
CA ILE A 231 -4.93 2.69 -7.84
C ILE A 231 -4.60 1.90 -6.58
N VAL A 232 -5.22 2.29 -5.46
CA VAL A 232 -5.11 1.54 -4.20
C VAL A 232 -6.38 0.73 -4.00
N VAL A 233 -6.22 -0.60 -4.00
CA VAL A 233 -7.30 -1.54 -3.72
C VAL A 233 -7.24 -1.92 -2.24
N ILE A 234 -8.34 -1.69 -1.52
CA ILE A 234 -8.46 -1.94 -0.09
C ILE A 234 -9.53 -3.00 0.12
N VAL A 235 -9.17 -4.07 0.81
CA VAL A 235 -10.07 -5.15 1.21
C VAL A 235 -10.06 -5.22 2.73
N ASP A 236 -11.16 -4.90 3.39
CA ASP A 236 -11.20 -4.93 4.86
C ASP A 236 -11.15 -6.37 5.41
N GLU A 237 -12.02 -7.24 4.89
CA GLU A 237 -12.10 -8.64 5.32
C GLU A 237 -11.88 -9.58 4.14
N MET A 238 -10.61 -9.95 3.94
CA MET A 238 -10.22 -10.87 2.87
C MET A 238 -10.74 -12.30 3.12
N ALA A 239 -10.91 -12.71 4.37
CA ALA A 239 -11.34 -14.06 4.72
C ALA A 239 -12.74 -14.37 4.18
N ASP A 240 -13.69 -13.44 4.33
CA ASP A 240 -15.06 -13.60 3.85
C ASP A 240 -15.12 -13.78 2.33
N LEU A 241 -14.28 -13.03 1.62
CA LEU A 241 -14.16 -13.14 0.18
C LEU A 241 -13.58 -14.50 -0.24
N MET A 242 -12.55 -14.98 0.47
CA MET A 242 -11.92 -16.26 0.20
C MET A 242 -12.86 -17.45 0.45
N MET A 243 -13.78 -17.33 1.42
CA MET A 243 -14.79 -18.36 1.69
C MET A 243 -15.79 -18.54 0.54
N VAL A 244 -16.13 -17.46 -0.17
CA VAL A 244 -17.15 -17.49 -1.23
C VAL A 244 -16.54 -17.73 -2.61
N ALA A 245 -15.39 -17.11 -2.91
CA ALA A 245 -14.79 -17.12 -4.25
C ALA A 245 -13.26 -17.29 -4.22
N GLY A 246 -12.74 -18.09 -3.29
CA GLY A 246 -11.30 -18.19 -2.99
C GLY A 246 -10.40 -18.38 -4.21
N LYS A 247 -10.74 -19.29 -5.14
CA LYS A 247 -9.90 -19.56 -6.31
C LYS A 247 -9.76 -18.36 -7.25
N ASP A 248 -10.86 -17.68 -7.57
CA ASP A 248 -10.82 -16.51 -8.46
C ASP A 248 -10.04 -15.35 -7.83
N ILE A 249 -10.20 -15.17 -6.53
CA ILE A 249 -9.56 -14.11 -5.76
C ILE A 249 -8.08 -14.36 -5.61
N GLU A 250 -7.68 -15.58 -5.28
CA GLU A 250 -6.27 -15.98 -5.19
C GLU A 250 -5.54 -15.75 -6.51
N VAL A 251 -6.14 -16.15 -7.64
CA VAL A 251 -5.56 -15.95 -8.98
C VAL A 251 -5.37 -14.46 -9.27
N ALA A 252 -6.37 -13.62 -8.96
CA ALA A 252 -6.28 -12.18 -9.19
C ALA A 252 -5.22 -11.52 -8.29
N VAL A 253 -5.22 -11.83 -6.99
CA VAL A 253 -4.25 -11.29 -6.02
C VAL A 253 -2.84 -11.73 -6.37
N GLN A 254 -2.62 -12.99 -6.73
CA GLN A 254 -1.31 -13.49 -7.15
C GLN A 254 -0.81 -12.74 -8.38
N ARG A 255 -1.66 -12.54 -9.39
CA ARG A 255 -1.30 -11.82 -10.62
C ARG A 255 -0.95 -10.35 -10.34
N LEU A 256 -1.74 -9.67 -9.50
CA LEU A 256 -1.47 -8.30 -9.07
C LEU A 256 -0.16 -8.22 -8.26
N ALA A 257 0.03 -9.11 -7.29
CA ALA A 257 1.22 -9.13 -6.43
C ALA A 257 2.52 -9.29 -7.23
N GLN A 258 2.48 -10.03 -8.34
CA GLN A 258 3.63 -10.28 -9.19
C GLN A 258 3.99 -9.09 -10.12
N MET A 259 3.01 -8.31 -10.55
CA MET A 259 3.18 -7.38 -11.68
C MET A 259 2.69 -5.95 -11.43
N ALA A 260 1.87 -5.67 -10.42
CA ALA A 260 1.20 -4.36 -10.31
C ALA A 260 2.16 -3.21 -9.95
N ARG A 261 3.26 -3.48 -9.25
CA ARG A 261 4.19 -2.43 -8.74
C ARG A 261 4.56 -1.35 -9.75
N ALA A 262 4.87 -1.74 -11.00
CA ALA A 262 5.27 -0.78 -12.03
C ALA A 262 4.08 -0.04 -12.65
N ALA A 263 2.91 -0.69 -12.68
CA ALA A 263 1.67 -0.14 -13.20
C ALA A 263 0.99 0.86 -12.23
N GLY A 264 1.47 0.95 -10.98
CA GLY A 264 0.91 1.81 -9.94
C GLY A 264 -0.46 1.34 -9.48
#